data_AF-A0A953JE52-F1
#
_entry.id   AF-A0A953JE52-F1
#
_cell.length_a   1.000
_cell.length_b   1.000
_cell.length_c   1.000
_cell.angle_alpha   90.00
_cell.angle_beta   90.00
_cell.angle_gamma   90.00
#
_symmetry.space_group_name_H-M   'P 1'
#
loop_
_entity.id
_entity.type
_entity.pdbx_description
1 polymer ?
#
loop_
_entity_poly.entity_id
_entity_poly.type
_entity_poly.pdbx_seq_one_letter_code
_entity_poly.pdbx_strand_id
1 'polypeptide(L)'
;MVHAEEYDALLKDIGREYFVPTIRYVPDLAAWARQNRVDLHEPRQPMKLVVDEEEGLVMVVQAEVAEDILDAIITGLDVRWQVVDNAEDLSLRFDTMERRLAYCFLKEYARTRESLAEDERLEDEWALRQMERLGLFDRVRMAERDMQGRRG
;
A
#
# COMPACT_ATOMS: atom_id res chain seq x y z
N MET A 1 -11.59 11.95 -4.81
CA MET A 1 -10.30 11.67 -5.49
C MET A 1 -9.22 11.86 -4.45
N VAL A 2 -8.25 10.95 -4.41
CA VAL A 2 -7.15 10.96 -3.44
C VAL A 2 -5.87 11.32 -4.16
N HIS A 3 -5.15 12.32 -3.66
CA HIS A 3 -3.82 12.67 -4.16
C HIS A 3 -2.79 11.92 -3.32
N ALA A 4 -2.19 10.86 -3.87
CA ALA A 4 -1.27 9.99 -3.13
C ALA A 4 -0.03 10.74 -2.61
N GLU A 5 0.36 11.83 -3.29
CA GLU A 5 1.46 12.71 -2.91
C GLU A 5 1.23 13.41 -1.55
N GLU A 6 -0.03 13.62 -1.14
CA GLU A 6 -0.35 14.16 0.20
C GLU A 6 0.11 13.22 1.33
N TYR A 7 0.33 11.95 1.00
CA TYR A 7 0.77 10.89 1.91
C TYR A 7 2.23 10.48 1.70
N ASP A 8 3.01 11.28 0.97
CA ASP A 8 4.39 10.95 0.60
C ASP A 8 5.29 10.69 1.81
N ALA A 9 5.14 11.44 2.89
CA ALA A 9 5.90 11.23 4.12
C ALA A 9 5.66 9.82 4.71
N LEU A 10 4.40 9.39 4.75
CA LEU A 10 4.03 8.05 5.20
C LEU A 10 4.63 6.98 4.27
N LEU A 11 4.46 7.12 2.96
CA LEU A 11 4.94 6.14 1.99
C LEU A 11 6.47 6.03 2.00
N LYS A 12 7.19 7.14 2.17
CA LYS A 12 8.65 7.15 2.35
C LYS A 12 9.09 6.53 3.67
N ASP A 13 8.37 6.76 4.76
CA ASP A 13 8.66 6.13 6.05
C ASP A 13 8.50 4.61 5.98
N ILE A 14 7.43 4.13 5.34
CA ILE A 14 7.25 2.70 5.07
C ILE A 14 8.37 2.22 4.14
N GLY A 15 8.63 2.94 3.04
CA GLY A 15 9.71 2.60 2.10
C GLY A 15 11.07 2.45 2.77
N ARG A 16 11.43 3.32 3.71
CA ARG A 16 12.66 3.21 4.50
C ARG A 16 12.74 1.92 5.31
N GLU A 17 11.65 1.54 5.97
CA GLU A 17 11.58 0.31 6.76
C GLU A 17 11.72 -0.96 5.89
N TYR A 18 11.25 -0.91 4.64
CA TYR A 18 11.26 -2.06 3.71
C TYR A 18 12.32 -1.95 2.61
N PHE A 19 13.29 -1.04 2.74
CA PHE A 19 14.38 -0.82 1.79
C PHE A 19 13.90 -0.52 0.36
N VAL A 20 12.80 0.23 0.24
CA VAL A 20 12.29 0.81 -1.01
C VAL A 20 12.61 2.32 -0.97
N PRO A 21 13.80 2.75 -1.40
CA PRO A 21 14.28 4.12 -1.21
C PRO A 21 13.55 5.15 -2.06
N THR A 22 12.91 4.71 -3.16
CA THR A 22 12.36 5.61 -4.18
C THR A 22 10.87 5.39 -4.32
N ILE A 23 10.10 6.49 -4.22
CA ILE A 23 8.67 6.53 -4.53
C ILE A 23 8.51 7.41 -5.79
N ARG A 24 7.89 6.86 -6.83
CA ARG A 24 7.70 7.55 -8.11
C ARG A 24 6.21 7.68 -8.40
N TYR A 25 5.71 8.90 -8.43
CA TYR A 25 4.31 9.16 -8.76
C TYR A 25 4.12 9.26 -10.27
N VAL A 26 3.07 8.63 -10.80
CA VAL A 26 2.71 8.65 -12.22
C VAL A 26 1.23 9.01 -12.41
N PRO A 27 0.86 9.74 -13.46
CA PRO A 27 -0.54 10.12 -13.69
C PRO A 27 -1.46 8.94 -14.01
N ASP A 28 -0.93 7.91 -14.68
CA ASP A 28 -1.66 6.69 -15.05
C ASP A 28 -0.70 5.50 -14.98
N LEU A 29 -0.85 4.69 -13.93
CA LEU A 29 -0.05 3.51 -13.66
C LEU A 29 -0.25 2.44 -14.72
N ALA A 30 -1.46 2.27 -15.26
CA ALA A 30 -1.74 1.29 -16.30
C ALA A 30 -1.12 1.70 -17.65
N ALA A 31 -1.13 2.99 -17.98
CA ALA A 31 -0.40 3.51 -19.14
C ALA A 31 1.12 3.38 -18.94
N TRP A 32 1.63 3.76 -17.77
CA TRP A 32 3.05 3.64 -17.42
C TRP A 32 3.53 2.19 -17.49
N ALA A 33 2.78 1.24 -16.91
CA ALA A 33 3.12 -0.17 -16.91
C ALA A 33 3.19 -0.75 -18.32
N ARG A 34 2.21 -0.41 -19.19
CA ARG A 34 2.22 -0.80 -20.62
C ARG A 34 3.45 -0.25 -21.35
N GLN A 35 3.83 1.00 -21.10
CA GLN A 35 5.00 1.62 -21.74
C GLN A 35 6.31 0.96 -21.30
N ASN A 36 6.40 0.55 -20.02
CA ASN A 36 7.59 -0.05 -19.42
C ASN A 36 7.58 -1.59 -19.45
N ARG A 37 6.58 -2.21 -20.08
CA ARG A 37 6.39 -3.67 -20.15
C ARG A 37 6.36 -4.34 -18.76
N VAL A 38 5.81 -3.65 -17.78
CA VAL A 38 5.61 -4.15 -16.43
C VAL A 38 4.23 -4.79 -16.36
N ASP A 39 4.16 -6.01 -15.83
CA ASP A 39 2.89 -6.68 -15.58
C ASP A 39 2.26 -6.16 -14.29
N LEU A 40 0.99 -5.75 -14.38
CA LEU A 40 0.21 -5.38 -13.22
C LEU A 40 -0.56 -6.62 -12.79
N HIS A 41 -0.35 -7.06 -11.55
CA HIS A 41 -1.06 -8.22 -11.00
C HIS A 41 -2.57 -8.00 -11.04
N GLU A 42 -3.01 -6.74 -10.87
CA GLU A 42 -4.40 -6.33 -11.03
C GLU A 42 -4.54 -5.05 -11.88
N PRO A 43 -5.58 -4.94 -12.73
CA PRO A 43 -5.77 -3.76 -13.59
C PRO A 43 -5.97 -2.43 -12.86
N ARG A 44 -6.36 -2.46 -11.58
CA ARG A 44 -6.69 -1.27 -10.78
C ARG A 44 -5.86 -1.15 -9.51
N GLN A 45 -4.73 -1.83 -9.40
CA GLN A 45 -3.85 -1.63 -8.24
C GLN A 45 -3.28 -0.19 -8.27
N PRO A 46 -3.24 0.52 -7.13
CA PRO A 46 -2.77 1.90 -7.08
C PRO A 46 -1.24 2.02 -7.03
N MET A 47 -0.53 0.91 -6.81
CA MET A 47 0.92 0.89 -6.61
C MET A 47 1.54 -0.33 -7.27
N LYS A 48 2.80 -0.23 -7.70
CA LYS A 48 3.59 -1.31 -8.28
C LYS A 48 5.04 -1.20 -7.82
N LEU A 49 5.58 -2.26 -7.22
CA LEU A 49 7.00 -2.33 -6.91
C LEU A 49 7.75 -2.85 -8.14
N VAL A 50 8.81 -2.15 -8.53
CA VAL A 50 9.67 -2.54 -9.65
C VAL A 50 11.15 -2.42 -9.28
N VAL A 51 11.99 -3.09 -10.06
CA VAL A 51 13.44 -2.90 -10.04
C VAL A 51 13.79 -1.98 -11.22
N ASP A 52 14.38 -0.85 -10.91
CA ASP A 52 14.94 0.13 -11.84
C ASP A 52 16.47 0.00 -11.83
N GLU A 53 17.12 0.05 -13.00
CA GLU A 53 18.57 -0.16 -13.12
C GLU A 53 19.39 0.94 -12.44
N GLU A 54 18.87 2.17 -12.38
CA GLU A 54 19.56 3.31 -11.79
C GLU A 54 19.13 3.55 -10.34
N GLU A 55 17.84 3.40 -10.06
CA GLU A 55 17.25 3.75 -8.76
C GLU A 55 17.05 2.55 -7.81
N GLY A 56 17.31 1.32 -8.26
CA GLY A 56 17.10 0.12 -7.47
C GLY A 56 15.61 -0.20 -7.27
N LEU A 57 15.17 -0.45 -6.04
CA LEU A 57 13.75 -0.71 -5.77
C LEU A 57 12.94 0.58 -5.79
N VAL A 58 11.96 0.65 -6.70
CA VAL A 58 11.08 1.82 -6.87
C VAL A 58 9.63 1.40 -6.66
N MET A 59 8.95 2.04 -5.71
CA MET A 59 7.49 1.95 -5.63
C MET A 59 6.89 3.00 -6.57
N VAL A 60 6.27 2.54 -7.66
CA VAL A 60 5.55 3.40 -8.60
C VAL A 60 4.10 3.52 -8.14
N VAL A 61 3.63 4.75 -7.94
CA VAL A 61 2.35 5.06 -7.31
C VAL A 61 1.50 5.88 -8.29
N GLN A 62 0.24 5.48 -8.45
CA GLN A 62 -0.76 6.28 -9.15
C GLN A 62 -0.97 7.60 -8.38
N ALA A 63 -0.66 8.74 -9.00
CA ALA A 63 -0.68 10.05 -8.34
C ALA A 63 -2.10 10.43 -7.86
N GLU A 64 -3.10 10.16 -8.70
CA GLU A 64 -4.51 10.38 -8.39
C GLU A 64 -5.26 9.05 -8.38
N VAL A 65 -5.71 8.63 -7.20
CA VAL A 65 -6.45 7.39 -6.99
C VAL A 65 -7.91 7.73 -6.72
N ALA A 66 -8.82 7.10 -7.46
CA ALA A 66 -10.25 7.22 -7.16
C ALA A 66 -10.57 6.47 -5.86
N GLU A 67 -11.37 7.07 -4.98
CA GLU A 67 -11.68 6.51 -3.65
C GLU A 67 -12.37 5.14 -3.75
N ASP A 68 -13.21 4.96 -4.78
CA ASP A 68 -13.90 3.71 -5.07
C ASP A 68 -12.95 2.55 -5.38
N ILE A 69 -11.78 2.83 -5.95
CA ILE A 69 -10.72 1.82 -6.16
C ILE A 69 -10.20 1.33 -4.81
N LEU A 70 -9.91 2.25 -3.88
CA LEU A 70 -9.43 1.89 -2.55
C LEU A 70 -10.52 1.20 -1.73
N ASP A 71 -11.77 1.67 -1.82
CA ASP A 71 -12.92 1.01 -1.19
C ASP A 71 -13.11 -0.42 -1.70
N ALA A 72 -12.97 -0.64 -3.01
CA ALA A 72 -13.07 -1.98 -3.60
C ALA A 72 -11.94 -2.90 -3.10
N ILE A 73 -10.71 -2.38 -2.99
CA ILE A 73 -9.56 -3.13 -2.45
C ILE A 73 -9.81 -3.55 -1.00
N ILE A 74 -10.24 -2.61 -0.14
CA ILE A 74 -10.52 -2.89 1.27
C ILE A 74 -11.72 -3.81 1.43
N THR A 75 -12.77 -3.64 0.62
CA THR A 75 -13.92 -4.55 0.61
C THR A 75 -13.51 -5.96 0.21
N GLY A 76 -12.64 -6.10 -0.80
CA GLY A 76 -12.09 -7.39 -1.20
C GLY A 76 -11.26 -8.06 -0.10
N LEU A 77 -10.46 -7.28 0.62
CA LEU A 77 -9.75 -7.73 1.82
C LEU A 77 -10.73 -8.22 2.90
N ASP A 78 -11.75 -7.43 3.23
CA ASP A 78 -12.73 -7.76 4.27
C ASP A 78 -13.45 -9.07 3.97
N VAL A 79 -13.93 -9.24 2.73
CA VAL A 79 -14.57 -10.48 2.27
C VAL A 79 -13.64 -11.69 2.38
N ARG A 80 -12.37 -11.56 1.98
CA ARG A 80 -11.38 -12.64 2.13
C ARG A 80 -11.10 -12.95 3.59
N TRP A 81 -11.06 -11.93 4.44
CA TRP A 81 -10.75 -12.09 5.87
C TRP A 81 -11.89 -12.71 6.66
N GLN A 82 -13.15 -12.47 6.31
CA GLN A 82 -14.31 -13.09 6.96
C GLN A 82 -14.29 -14.64 6.90
N VAL A 83 -13.53 -15.22 5.97
CA VAL A 83 -13.28 -16.67 5.89
C VAL A 83 -12.28 -17.14 6.96
N VAL A 84 -11.37 -16.26 7.38
CA VAL A 84 -10.31 -16.51 8.37
C VAL A 84 -10.80 -16.17 9.78
N ASP A 85 -11.40 -15.00 9.95
CA ASP A 85 -11.94 -14.49 11.21
C ASP A 85 -13.25 -13.74 10.94
N ASN A 86 -14.34 -14.23 11.51
CA ASN A 86 -15.67 -13.65 11.35
C ASN A 86 -16.07 -12.71 12.49
N ALA A 87 -15.22 -12.53 13.50
CA ALA A 87 -15.48 -11.68 14.65
C ALA A 87 -14.99 -10.24 14.46
N GLU A 88 -14.03 -10.01 13.58
CA GLU A 88 -13.42 -8.70 13.35
C GLU A 88 -13.90 -8.08 12.03
N ASP A 89 -14.45 -6.87 12.10
CA ASP A 89 -14.76 -6.04 10.93
C ASP A 89 -13.50 -5.23 10.57
N LEU A 90 -12.73 -5.73 9.60
CA LEU A 90 -11.49 -5.11 9.16
C LEU A 90 -11.75 -3.77 8.48
N SER A 91 -12.89 -3.60 7.84
CA SER A 91 -13.23 -2.34 7.16
C SER A 91 -13.18 -1.15 8.11
N LEU A 92 -13.57 -1.34 9.39
CA LEU A 92 -13.48 -0.32 10.44
C LEU A 92 -12.04 0.07 10.80
N ARG A 93 -11.07 -0.84 10.60
CA ARG A 93 -9.65 -0.56 10.83
C ARG A 93 -9.05 0.31 9.72
N PHE A 94 -9.69 0.36 8.54
CA PHE A 94 -9.28 1.16 7.38
C PHE A 94 -10.08 2.47 7.25
N ASP A 95 -10.38 3.11 8.39
CA ASP A 95 -11.14 4.36 8.50
C ASP A 95 -10.40 5.60 7.96
N THR A 96 -9.09 5.51 7.70
CA THR A 96 -8.30 6.61 7.14
C THR A 96 -7.58 6.25 5.85
N MET A 97 -7.27 7.27 5.06
CA MET A 97 -6.59 7.11 3.78
C MET A 97 -5.16 6.60 3.94
N GLU A 98 -4.46 7.04 4.99
CA GLU A 98 -3.12 6.59 5.36
C GLU A 98 -3.09 5.06 5.47
N ARG A 99 -4.07 4.47 6.17
CA ARG A 99 -4.13 3.03 6.38
C ARG A 99 -4.41 2.28 5.08
N ARG A 100 -5.29 2.81 4.25
CA ARG A 100 -5.63 2.22 2.93
C ARG A 100 -4.42 2.20 2.01
N LEU A 101 -3.71 3.34 1.90
CA LEU A 101 -2.51 3.45 1.06
C LEU A 101 -1.34 2.62 1.63
N ALA A 102 -1.16 2.60 2.95
CA ALA A 102 -0.14 1.78 3.59
C ALA A 102 -0.37 0.28 3.36
N TYR A 103 -1.62 -0.18 3.41
CA TYR A 103 -1.95 -1.56 3.04
C TYR A 103 -1.62 -1.85 1.58
N CYS A 104 -1.99 -0.96 0.64
CA CYS A 104 -1.66 -1.15 -0.76
C CYS A 104 -0.14 -1.26 -0.99
N PHE A 105 0.63 -0.42 -0.31
CA PHE A 105 2.10 -0.47 -0.35
C PHE A 105 2.62 -1.82 0.16
N LEU A 106 2.20 -2.23 1.35
CA LEU A 106 2.69 -3.44 2.01
C LEU A 106 2.25 -4.69 1.27
N LYS A 107 1.04 -4.71 0.72
CA LYS A 107 0.56 -5.82 -0.11
C LYS A 107 1.38 -5.96 -1.38
N GLU A 108 1.69 -4.86 -2.06
CA GLU A 108 2.54 -4.93 -3.25
C GLU A 108 3.97 -5.37 -2.91
N TYR A 109 4.51 -4.97 -1.75
CA TYR A 109 5.78 -5.51 -1.27
C TYR A 109 5.70 -7.01 -0.92
N ALA A 110 4.58 -7.47 -0.36
CA ALA A 110 4.37 -8.87 -0.02
C ALA A 110 4.41 -9.76 -1.27
N ARG A 111 3.81 -9.30 -2.37
CA ARG A 111 3.79 -9.99 -3.68
C ARG A 111 5.16 -10.28 -4.24
N THR A 112 6.16 -9.45 -3.94
CA THR A 112 7.53 -9.68 -4.42
C THR A 112 8.31 -10.67 -3.56
N ARG A 113 7.73 -11.19 -2.47
CA ARG A 113 8.38 -12.18 -1.61
C ARG A 113 8.04 -13.58 -2.09
N GLU A 114 9.05 -14.32 -2.55
CA GLU A 114 8.90 -15.71 -3.03
C GLU A 114 8.16 -16.63 -2.03
N SER A 115 8.33 -16.41 -0.72
CA SER A 115 7.66 -17.21 0.32
C SER A 115 6.16 -16.94 0.48
N LEU A 116 5.64 -15.90 -0.16
CA LEU A 116 4.24 -15.45 -0.06
C LEU A 116 3.56 -15.32 -1.43
N ALA A 117 4.35 -15.19 -2.49
CA ALA A 117 3.85 -14.99 -3.84
C ALA A 117 2.83 -16.07 -4.23
N GLU A 118 1.80 -15.66 -4.95
CA GLU A 118 0.70 -16.50 -5.47
C GLU A 118 -0.33 -16.96 -4.42
N ASP A 119 -0.17 -16.63 -3.14
CA ASP A 119 -1.21 -16.80 -2.11
C ASP A 119 -1.67 -15.43 -1.58
N GLU A 120 -2.71 -14.89 -2.20
CA GLU A 120 -3.31 -13.59 -1.82
C GLU A 120 -3.65 -13.51 -0.33
N ARG A 121 -4.02 -14.62 0.31
CA ARG A 121 -4.37 -14.63 1.74
C ARG A 121 -3.12 -14.47 2.59
N LEU A 122 -2.02 -15.14 2.25
CA LEU A 122 -0.75 -14.97 2.96
C LEU A 122 -0.16 -13.58 2.74
N GLU A 123 -0.33 -12.99 1.56
CA GLU A 123 0.01 -11.59 1.28
C GLU A 123 -0.78 -10.63 2.18
N ASP A 124 -2.10 -10.82 2.28
CA ASP A 124 -2.99 -10.03 3.11
C ASP A 124 -2.65 -10.15 4.61
N GLU A 125 -2.48 -11.38 5.12
CA GLU A 125 -2.06 -11.63 6.50
C GLU A 125 -0.72 -10.97 6.83
N TRP A 126 0.23 -11.03 5.90
CA TRP A 126 1.53 -10.42 6.08
C TRP A 126 1.42 -8.90 6.16
N ALA A 127 0.68 -8.28 5.23
CA ALA A 127 0.48 -6.84 5.18
C ALA A 127 -0.19 -6.33 6.47
N LEU A 128 -1.24 -7.00 6.94
CA LEU A 128 -1.94 -6.63 8.19
C LEU A 128 -1.01 -6.69 9.41
N ARG A 129 -0.21 -7.76 9.55
CA ARG A 129 0.78 -7.87 10.64
C ARG A 129 1.85 -6.78 10.56
N GLN A 130 2.27 -6.40 9.35
CA GLN A 130 3.21 -5.29 9.19
C GLN A 130 2.59 -3.95 9.58
N MET A 131 1.34 -3.71 9.23
CA MET A 131 0.63 -2.50 9.65
C MET A 131 0.49 -2.41 11.17
N GLU A 132 0.21 -3.52 11.85
CA GLU A 132 0.21 -3.60 13.32
C GLU A 132 1.59 -3.30 13.91
N ARG A 133 2.64 -3.92 13.36
CA ARG A 133 4.04 -3.70 13.79
C ARG A 133 4.46 -2.24 13.66
N LEU A 134 4.06 -1.59 12.58
CA LEU A 134 4.32 -0.17 12.30
C LEU A 134 3.47 0.79 13.17
N GLY A 135 2.48 0.25 13.89
CA GLY A 135 1.56 1.02 14.72
C GLY A 135 0.51 1.79 13.92
N LEU A 136 0.21 1.39 12.68
CA LEU A 136 -0.73 2.13 11.82
C LEU A 136 -2.19 2.04 12.31
N PHE A 137 -2.50 1.03 13.11
CA PHE A 137 -3.81 0.90 13.78
C PHE A 137 -3.84 1.57 15.16
N ASP A 138 -2.69 2.03 15.67
CA ASP A 138 -2.61 2.78 16.94
C ASP A 138 -2.82 4.27 16.70
N ARG A 139 -3.94 4.80 17.17
CA ARG A 139 -4.33 6.21 16.99
C ARG A 139 -3.33 7.19 17.62
N VAL A 140 -2.63 6.80 18.69
CA VAL A 140 -1.67 7.68 19.38
C VAL A 140 -0.42 7.86 18.52
N ARG A 141 0.13 6.75 17.99
CA ARG A 141 1.33 6.78 17.14
C ARG A 141 1.10 7.50 15.80
N MET A 142 -0.11 7.42 15.25
CA MET A 142 -0.45 8.15 14.02
C MET A 142 -0.43 9.67 14.26
N ALA A 143 -1.01 10.14 15.36
CA ALA A 143 -0.99 11.56 15.72
C ALA A 143 0.44 12.10 15.94
N GLU A 144 1.36 11.28 16.46
CA GLU A 144 2.77 11.64 16.62
C GLU A 144 3.50 11.79 15.26
N ARG A 145 3.18 10.93 14.28
CA ARG A 145 3.71 11.04 12.91
C ARG A 145 3.25 12.31 12.20
N ASP A 146 1.97 12.66 12.34
CA ASP A 146 1.41 13.90 11.76
C ASP A 146 2.08 15.17 12.31
N MET A 147 2.47 15.16 13.59
CA MET A 147 3.20 16.27 14.21
C MET A 147 4.65 16.37 13.75
N GLN A 148 5.29 15.26 13.39
CA GLN A 148 6.66 15.24 12.89
C GLN A 148 6.74 15.61 11.40
N GLY A 149 5.78 15.18 10.58
CA GLY A 149 5.72 15.51 9.14
C GLY A 149 5.48 16.99 8.83
N ARG A 150 4.90 17.76 9.76
CA ARG A 150 4.68 19.21 9.62
C ARG A 150 5.88 20.10 9.99
N ARG A 151 7.00 19.50 10.41
CA ARG A 151 8.23 20.21 10.83
C ARG A 151 9.42 20.00 9.88
N GLY A 152 9.23 19.27 8.78
CA GLY A 152 10.24 18.99 7.76
C GLY A 152 10.19 19.95 6.59
#